data_AF-A0A8C8ZQP3-F1
#
_entry.id   AF-A0A8C8ZQP3-F1
#
_cell.length_a   1.000
_cell.length_b   1.000
_cell.length_c   1.000
_cell.angle_alpha   90.00
_cell.angle_beta   90.00
_cell.angle_gamma   90.00
#
_symmetry.space_group_name_H-M   'P 1'
#
loop_
_entity.id
_entity.type
_entity.pdbx_description
1 polymer ?
#
loop_
_entity_poly.entity_id
_entity_poly.type
_entity_poly.pdbx_seq_one_letter_code
_entity_poly.pdbx_strand_id
1 'polypeptide(L)'
;MAAVMLAATRLLRGSGSWGRSRLRFGPKAYRQFSSGGTYPNIPLSSPLPGVPKPVFATVDGQEKFETKVTTLDNGLRVASQNKFGQFCTVGILINSGSRYEAKYLSGIAHFLEKLAFSSTARFDSKDDILLTLEKHGGICDCQTSRDTTMYAVSADSKGLDTVVGLLADVVLHPRLTDEEIEMTRMAVQFELEDLNMRPDPEPLLTEMIHEAAYRENTVGLHRFCPTENIAKMGREVLHSYLRNYYTPDRMVLAGVGVEHEHLVECARKYLLGVQPAWGGTPAADVDRSVAQYTGGIVKLERDMSNVSLGPTPIPELTHIMVGLESCSFLEGDFIPFAVLNMMMGGGGSFSAGGPGKGMFSRLYLNVLNRHHWMYNATSYHHSYEDTGLLCIHASADPRQVREMVEIITKEFILMSGTVDVVELERAKTQLMSMLMMNLESRPIIFEDVGRQVLATHSRKLPHELCTLIRSVKPEDIKRVASKMLRGKPAVAALGDLSDLPAYEHIQAALSSKDGRLPRTYRLFR
;
A
#
# COMPACT_ATOMS: atom_id res chain seq x y z
N MET A 1 -4.75 -8.67 -3.12
CA MET A 1 -5.96 -9.35 -3.64
C MET A 1 -5.74 -10.32 -4.83
N ALA A 2 -4.49 -10.69 -5.18
CA ALA A 2 -4.20 -11.65 -6.27
C ALA A 2 -3.91 -13.10 -5.79
N ALA A 3 -3.85 -13.35 -4.48
CA ALA A 3 -3.42 -14.63 -3.91
C ALA A 3 -4.55 -15.65 -3.66
N VAL A 4 -5.83 -15.28 -3.81
CA VAL A 4 -6.98 -16.14 -3.46
C VAL A 4 -7.51 -16.97 -4.65
N MET A 5 -7.11 -16.69 -5.90
CA MET A 5 -7.68 -17.34 -7.08
C MET A 5 -6.93 -18.58 -7.63
N LEU A 6 -5.76 -18.94 -7.09
CA LEU A 6 -4.90 -19.98 -7.70
C LEU A 6 -4.96 -21.39 -7.06
N ALA A 7 -5.71 -21.58 -5.98
CA ALA A 7 -5.76 -22.87 -5.27
C ALA A 7 -6.84 -23.85 -5.77
N ALA A 8 -7.80 -23.41 -6.60
CA ALA A 8 -8.97 -24.24 -6.95
C ALA A 8 -8.82 -25.13 -8.21
N THR A 9 -7.73 -25.03 -8.97
CA THR A 9 -7.65 -25.64 -10.32
C THR A 9 -6.76 -26.88 -10.46
N ARG A 10 -6.18 -27.40 -9.37
CA ARG A 10 -5.15 -28.47 -9.45
C ARG A 10 -5.55 -29.87 -8.97
N LEU A 11 -6.82 -30.13 -8.65
CA LEU A 11 -7.28 -31.43 -8.09
C LEU A 11 -8.07 -32.35 -9.03
N LEU A 12 -8.13 -32.10 -10.35
CA LEU A 12 -8.96 -32.91 -11.27
C LEU A 12 -8.26 -33.39 -12.54
N ARG A 13 -7.07 -33.98 -12.43
CA ARG A 13 -6.51 -34.81 -13.51
C ARG A 13 -5.87 -36.10 -12.98
N GLY A 14 -6.73 -37.05 -12.64
CA GLY A 14 -6.38 -38.47 -12.52
C GLY A 14 -6.80 -39.21 -13.79
N SER A 15 -5.82 -39.76 -14.50
CA SER A 15 -5.97 -40.63 -15.67
C SER A 15 -6.55 -41.99 -15.27
N GLY A 16 -7.61 -42.44 -15.95
CA GLY A 16 -8.15 -43.79 -15.79
C GLY A 16 -9.08 -44.14 -16.95
N SER A 17 -8.55 -44.90 -17.91
CA SER A 17 -9.34 -45.72 -18.83
C SER A 17 -10.20 -46.69 -18.01
N TRP A 18 -11.42 -47.01 -18.47
CA TRP A 18 -12.01 -48.37 -18.54
C TRP A 18 -13.53 -48.31 -18.80
N GLY A 19 -13.96 -49.05 -19.83
CA GLY A 19 -15.16 -49.88 -19.85
C GLY A 19 -16.55 -49.25 -19.73
N ARG A 20 -17.31 -49.22 -20.84
CA ARG A 20 -18.78 -49.15 -20.81
C ARG A 20 -19.34 -50.37 -20.06
N SER A 21 -19.99 -50.17 -18.92
CA SER A 21 -20.99 -51.12 -18.42
C SER A 21 -22.19 -50.37 -17.81
N ARG A 22 -23.38 -50.70 -18.31
CA ARG A 22 -24.65 -50.28 -17.72
C ARG A 22 -24.92 -51.20 -16.53
N LEU A 23 -24.75 -50.68 -15.32
CA LEU A 23 -25.24 -51.32 -14.09
C LEU A 23 -26.22 -50.37 -13.40
N ARG A 24 -27.52 -50.62 -13.63
CA ARG A 24 -28.59 -50.17 -12.74
C ARG A 24 -28.58 -51.12 -11.55
N PHE A 25 -28.27 -50.68 -10.33
CA PHE A 25 -28.87 -51.21 -9.09
C PHE A 25 -28.55 -50.27 -7.92
N GLY A 26 -29.59 -49.80 -7.21
CA GLY A 26 -29.50 -48.97 -6.01
C GLY A 26 -30.88 -48.41 -5.61
N PRO A 27 -31.36 -48.55 -4.35
CA PRO A 27 -32.71 -48.14 -3.94
C PRO A 27 -32.91 -46.62 -4.03
N LYS A 28 -34.13 -46.21 -4.41
CA LYS A 28 -34.59 -44.82 -4.66
C LYS A 28 -34.58 -43.85 -3.46
N ALA A 29 -33.92 -44.16 -2.34
CA ALA A 29 -34.15 -43.47 -1.07
C ALA A 29 -33.20 -42.30 -0.72
N TYR A 30 -32.19 -41.99 -1.54
CA TYR A 30 -31.23 -40.89 -1.27
C TYR A 30 -31.08 -39.90 -2.43
N ARG A 31 -32.20 -39.36 -2.92
CA ARG A 31 -32.23 -38.15 -3.76
C ARG A 31 -33.25 -37.14 -3.22
N GLN A 32 -33.04 -36.66 -1.99
CA GLN A 32 -33.90 -35.64 -1.39
C GLN A 32 -33.62 -34.20 -1.88
N PHE A 33 -32.60 -33.98 -2.71
CA PHE A 33 -32.33 -32.68 -3.38
C PHE A 33 -32.35 -32.73 -4.91
N SER A 34 -32.86 -33.82 -5.51
CA SER A 34 -33.16 -33.83 -6.95
C SER A 34 -34.63 -34.18 -7.20
N SER A 35 -35.53 -33.39 -6.62
CA SER A 35 -36.93 -33.39 -7.05
C SER A 35 -37.05 -32.60 -8.36
N GLY A 36 -37.12 -33.33 -9.48
CA GLY A 36 -37.75 -32.81 -10.69
C GLY A 36 -39.22 -32.54 -10.38
N GLY A 37 -39.55 -31.28 -10.07
CA GLY A 37 -40.90 -30.83 -9.76
C GLY A 37 -40.91 -29.34 -9.44
N THR A 38 -41.89 -28.64 -10.02
CA THR A 38 -42.28 -27.23 -9.82
C THR A 38 -41.51 -26.09 -10.49
N TYR A 39 -40.24 -26.22 -10.87
CA TYR A 39 -39.58 -25.16 -11.64
C TYR A 39 -39.66 -25.49 -13.13
N PRO A 40 -40.25 -24.62 -13.98
CA PRO A 40 -40.17 -24.82 -15.41
C PRO A 40 -38.69 -24.87 -15.80
N ASN A 41 -38.30 -25.89 -16.58
CA ASN A 41 -36.97 -26.02 -17.19
C ASN A 41 -36.80 -24.92 -18.24
N ILE A 42 -36.71 -23.68 -17.78
CA ILE A 42 -36.53 -22.51 -18.63
C ILE A 42 -35.04 -22.47 -18.98
N PRO A 43 -34.69 -22.51 -20.27
CA PRO A 43 -33.32 -22.32 -20.69
C PRO A 43 -32.81 -20.96 -20.18
N LEU A 44 -31.54 -20.86 -19.79
CA LEU A 44 -30.93 -19.58 -19.39
C LEU A 44 -30.94 -18.53 -20.52
N SER A 45 -31.26 -18.92 -21.76
CA SER A 45 -31.48 -18.03 -22.90
C SER A 45 -32.87 -17.36 -22.93
N SER A 46 -33.78 -17.77 -22.05
CA SER A 46 -35.16 -17.26 -22.01
C SER A 46 -35.40 -16.51 -20.69
N PRO A 47 -36.05 -15.32 -20.74
CA PRO A 47 -36.40 -14.59 -19.52
C PRO A 47 -37.26 -15.44 -18.58
N LEU A 48 -36.95 -15.39 -17.28
CA LEU A 48 -37.75 -16.05 -16.26
C LEU A 48 -39.14 -15.37 -16.17
N PRO A 49 -40.26 -16.10 -16.31
CA PRO A 49 -41.59 -15.55 -16.19
C PRO A 49 -41.87 -15.14 -14.74
N GLY A 50 -42.55 -14.01 -14.56
CA GLY A 50 -42.92 -13.49 -13.24
C GLY A 50 -41.83 -12.69 -12.52
N VAL A 51 -40.64 -12.54 -13.10
CA VAL A 51 -39.60 -11.65 -12.54
C VAL A 51 -39.90 -10.20 -12.94
N PRO A 52 -39.79 -9.22 -12.02
CA PRO A 52 -39.95 -7.81 -12.34
C PRO A 52 -39.03 -7.39 -13.49
N LYS A 53 -39.51 -6.52 -14.37
CA LYS A 53 -38.66 -5.98 -15.44
C LYS A 53 -37.49 -5.21 -14.80
N PRO A 54 -36.24 -5.50 -15.17
CA PRO A 54 -35.10 -4.77 -14.65
C PRO A 54 -35.24 -3.29 -15.01
N VAL A 55 -35.13 -2.43 -14.00
CA VAL A 55 -35.01 -0.98 -14.20
C VAL A 55 -33.52 -0.70 -14.38
N PHE A 56 -33.13 -0.38 -15.60
CA PHE A 56 -31.76 0.02 -15.89
C PHE A 56 -31.54 1.45 -15.44
N ALA A 57 -30.39 1.73 -14.85
CA ALA A 57 -30.03 3.09 -14.51
C ALA A 57 -29.83 3.90 -15.79
N THR A 58 -30.48 5.06 -15.85
CA THR A 58 -30.21 6.09 -16.85
C THR A 58 -29.02 6.89 -16.36
N VAL A 59 -27.86 6.66 -16.97
CA VAL A 59 -26.70 7.52 -16.73
C VAL A 59 -26.92 8.79 -17.55
N ASP A 60 -27.58 9.79 -16.95
CA ASP A 60 -27.50 11.15 -17.46
C ASP A 60 -26.01 11.49 -17.45
N GLY A 61 -25.44 11.87 -18.61
CA GLY A 61 -24.00 11.92 -18.89
C GLY A 61 -23.14 12.87 -18.04
N GLN A 62 -23.59 13.24 -16.85
CA GLN A 62 -22.85 13.93 -15.80
C GLN A 62 -22.91 13.07 -14.52
N GLU A 63 -22.07 12.03 -14.42
CA GLU A 63 -21.65 11.59 -13.08
C GLU A 63 -21.03 12.82 -12.41
N LYS A 64 -21.70 13.38 -11.41
CA LYS A 64 -21.13 14.44 -10.60
C LYS A 64 -20.06 13.78 -9.74
N PHE A 65 -18.81 13.82 -10.20
CA PHE A 65 -17.61 13.37 -9.46
C PHE A 65 -17.31 14.23 -8.22
N GLU A 66 -18.33 14.90 -7.69
CA GLU A 66 -18.20 15.84 -6.60
C GLU A 66 -18.02 15.07 -5.29
N THR A 67 -16.92 15.36 -4.61
CA THR A 67 -16.68 14.86 -3.26
C THR A 67 -17.24 15.87 -2.28
N LYS A 68 -18.17 15.45 -1.44
CA LYS A 68 -18.75 16.27 -0.39
C LYS A 68 -18.02 16.02 0.92
N VAL A 69 -17.73 17.08 1.67
CA VAL A 69 -17.05 17.01 2.97
C VAL A 69 -17.85 17.82 3.98
N THR A 70 -18.20 17.20 5.10
CA THR A 70 -18.84 17.83 6.26
C THR A 70 -17.95 17.63 7.48
N THR A 71 -17.75 18.67 8.28
CA THR A 71 -17.04 18.55 9.56
C THR A 71 -18.07 18.57 10.68
N LEU A 72 -18.02 17.56 11.56
CA LEU A 72 -18.89 17.46 12.74
C LEU A 72 -18.35 18.35 13.89
N ASP A 73 -19.21 18.60 14.88
CA ASP A 73 -18.89 19.49 16.02
C ASP A 73 -17.68 19.02 16.86
N ASN A 74 -17.37 17.72 16.84
CA ASN A 74 -16.20 17.13 17.51
C ASN A 74 -14.91 17.20 16.68
N GLY A 75 -14.93 17.78 15.48
CA GLY A 75 -13.79 17.88 14.56
C GLY A 75 -13.64 16.71 13.59
N LEU A 76 -14.45 15.64 13.73
CA LEU A 76 -14.45 14.52 12.79
C LEU A 76 -14.95 14.97 11.42
N ARG A 77 -14.21 14.59 10.38
CA ARG A 77 -14.58 14.88 8.99
C ARG A 77 -15.31 13.70 8.39
N VAL A 78 -16.39 13.97 7.66
CA VAL A 78 -17.16 12.99 6.90
C VAL A 78 -17.03 13.35 5.42
N ALA A 79 -16.43 12.46 4.64
CA ALA A 79 -16.24 12.65 3.20
C ALA A 79 -16.99 11.57 2.43
N SER A 80 -17.68 11.95 1.35
CA SER A 80 -18.32 10.96 0.49
C SER A 80 -18.22 11.29 -0.99
N GLN A 81 -18.11 10.24 -1.80
CA GLN A 81 -18.33 10.31 -3.24
C GLN A 81 -19.39 9.28 -3.64
N ASN A 82 -20.54 9.75 -4.10
CA ASN A 82 -21.56 8.85 -4.60
C ASN A 82 -21.12 8.24 -5.95
N LYS A 83 -21.44 6.96 -6.17
CA LYS A 83 -21.06 6.23 -7.38
C LYS A 83 -22.10 5.17 -7.70
N PHE A 84 -22.41 5.00 -8.99
CA PHE A 84 -23.42 4.05 -9.42
C PHE A 84 -23.07 2.60 -9.05
N GLY A 85 -23.95 1.91 -8.32
CA GLY A 85 -23.88 0.48 -8.02
C GLY A 85 -24.59 0.14 -6.71
N GLN A 86 -24.68 -1.15 -6.39
CA GLN A 86 -25.35 -1.64 -5.17
C GLN A 86 -24.39 -1.78 -3.98
N PHE A 87 -23.08 -1.70 -4.22
CA PHE A 87 -22.04 -1.86 -3.21
C PHE A 87 -21.36 -0.53 -2.90
N CYS A 88 -20.99 -0.38 -1.63
CA CYS A 88 -20.24 0.75 -1.12
C CYS A 88 -18.92 0.29 -0.50
N THR A 89 -17.95 1.21 -0.42
CA THR A 89 -16.75 1.06 0.42
C THR A 89 -16.72 2.21 1.41
N VAL A 90 -16.68 1.90 2.70
CA VAL A 90 -16.73 2.87 3.79
C VAL A 90 -15.67 2.52 4.81
N GLY A 91 -15.08 3.54 5.42
CA GLY A 91 -13.99 3.32 6.37
C GLY A 91 -13.58 4.57 7.12
N ILE A 92 -12.83 4.37 8.20
CA ILE A 92 -12.27 5.42 9.03
C ILE A 92 -10.77 5.47 8.78
N LEU A 93 -10.29 6.61 8.31
CA LEU A 93 -8.87 6.91 8.17
C LEU A 93 -8.45 7.79 9.34
N ILE A 94 -7.29 7.49 9.90
CA ILE A 94 -6.75 8.13 11.08
C ILE A 94 -5.34 8.61 10.75
N ASN A 95 -5.05 9.87 11.07
CA ASN A 95 -3.69 10.39 10.99
C ASN A 95 -2.86 9.79 12.16
N SER A 96 -2.41 8.56 11.96
CA SER A 96 -1.75 7.67 12.92
C SER A 96 -0.89 6.68 12.14
N GLY A 97 0.19 6.17 12.72
CA GLY A 97 1.13 5.29 12.05
C GLY A 97 2.47 5.27 12.76
N SER A 98 3.45 4.54 12.22
CA SER A 98 4.75 4.38 12.88
C SER A 98 5.51 5.69 13.10
N ARG A 99 5.23 6.74 12.32
CA ARG A 99 5.85 8.07 12.49
C ARG A 99 5.56 8.72 13.84
N TYR A 100 4.49 8.29 14.51
CA TYR A 100 3.99 8.87 15.75
C TYR A 100 4.44 8.08 17.00
N GLU A 101 5.32 7.09 16.83
CA GLU A 101 5.76 6.18 17.87
C GLU A 101 7.03 6.64 18.61
N ALA A 102 7.55 7.85 18.36
CA ALA A 102 8.82 8.31 18.94
C ALA A 102 8.88 8.25 20.48
N LYS A 103 7.73 8.44 21.16
CA LYS A 103 7.61 8.38 22.62
C LYS A 103 7.10 7.03 23.13
N TYR A 104 6.87 6.10 22.22
CA TYR A 104 6.25 4.82 22.49
C TYR A 104 7.19 3.68 22.11
N LEU A 105 6.77 2.46 22.44
CA LEU A 105 7.43 1.28 21.96
C LEU A 105 7.23 1.16 20.44
N SER A 106 8.30 1.02 19.66
CA SER A 106 8.18 0.85 18.21
C SER A 106 7.43 -0.45 17.88
N GLY A 107 6.49 -0.37 16.93
CA GLY A 107 5.67 -1.48 16.47
C GLY A 107 4.22 -1.48 16.95
N ILE A 108 3.75 -0.42 17.63
CA ILE A 108 2.36 -0.32 18.09
C ILE A 108 1.38 -0.34 16.91
N ALA A 109 1.64 0.45 15.89
CA ALA A 109 0.78 0.59 14.72
C ALA A 109 0.71 -0.73 13.92
N HIS A 110 1.79 -1.53 13.94
CA HIS A 110 1.81 -2.89 13.41
C HIS A 110 0.91 -3.84 14.21
N PHE A 111 1.01 -3.80 15.55
CA PHE A 111 0.14 -4.59 16.42
C PHE A 111 -1.33 -4.20 16.27
N LEU A 112 -1.65 -2.91 16.21
CA LEU A 112 -3.01 -2.40 16.00
C LEU A 112 -3.59 -2.82 14.65
N GLU A 113 -2.75 -2.94 13.60
CA GLU A 113 -3.17 -3.49 12.30
C GLU A 113 -3.61 -4.95 12.44
N LYS A 114 -2.83 -5.78 13.15
CA LYS A 114 -3.16 -7.21 13.33
C LYS A 114 -4.32 -7.46 14.29
N LEU A 115 -4.48 -6.59 15.29
CA LEU A 115 -5.59 -6.61 16.25
C LEU A 115 -6.89 -6.03 15.68
N ALA A 116 -6.85 -5.43 14.48
CA ALA A 116 -8.03 -4.89 13.85
C ALA A 116 -9.08 -5.98 13.59
N PHE A 117 -10.35 -5.63 13.80
CA PHE A 117 -11.50 -6.54 13.67
C PHE A 117 -11.45 -7.77 14.60
N SER A 118 -10.75 -7.67 15.73
CA SER A 118 -10.86 -8.60 16.87
C SER A 118 -12.05 -8.23 17.77
N SER A 119 -12.14 -8.79 18.99
CA SER A 119 -13.27 -8.53 19.88
C SER A 119 -13.39 -7.06 20.32
N THR A 120 -14.63 -6.62 20.50
CA THR A 120 -15.01 -5.25 20.82
C THR A 120 -16.04 -5.23 21.94
N ALA A 121 -16.48 -4.05 22.41
CA ALA A 121 -17.54 -3.98 23.41
C ALA A 121 -18.83 -4.69 22.94
N ARG A 122 -19.19 -4.56 21.65
CA ARG A 122 -20.41 -5.14 21.07
C ARG A 122 -20.24 -6.57 20.51
N PHE A 123 -19.06 -6.93 20.02
CA PHE A 123 -18.80 -8.22 19.38
C PHE A 123 -17.80 -9.03 20.22
N ASP A 124 -18.17 -10.25 20.61
CA ASP A 124 -17.35 -11.06 21.50
C ASP A 124 -16.13 -11.68 20.81
N SER A 125 -16.16 -11.81 19.49
CA SER A 125 -15.08 -12.41 18.69
C SER A 125 -14.96 -11.81 17.29
N LYS A 126 -13.82 -12.09 16.65
CA LYS A 126 -13.60 -11.80 15.22
C LYS A 126 -14.62 -12.50 14.33
N ASP A 127 -15.02 -13.73 14.67
CA ASP A 127 -16.00 -14.49 13.90
C ASP A 127 -17.38 -13.84 13.93
N ASP A 128 -17.78 -13.23 15.05
CA ASP A 128 -19.06 -12.50 15.15
C ASP A 128 -19.10 -11.26 14.24
N ILE A 129 -17.97 -10.56 14.13
CA ILE A 129 -17.79 -9.43 13.22
C ILE A 129 -17.92 -9.93 11.77
N LEU A 130 -17.21 -10.99 11.40
CA LEU A 130 -17.25 -11.56 10.06
C LEU A 130 -18.65 -12.07 9.69
N LEU A 131 -19.33 -12.79 10.58
CA LEU A 131 -20.72 -13.24 10.39
C LEU A 131 -21.70 -12.08 10.22
N THR A 132 -21.45 -10.96 10.89
CA THR A 132 -22.26 -9.74 10.72
C THR A 132 -22.01 -9.09 9.36
N LEU A 133 -20.77 -9.06 8.90
CA LEU A 133 -20.41 -8.55 7.57
C LEU A 133 -20.94 -9.44 6.45
N GLU A 134 -20.88 -10.77 6.60
CA GLU A 134 -21.36 -11.74 5.61
C GLU A 134 -22.84 -11.57 5.26
N LYS A 135 -23.68 -11.15 6.24
CA LYS A 135 -25.11 -10.82 5.99
C LYS A 135 -25.31 -9.72 4.95
N HIS A 136 -24.29 -8.89 4.74
CA HIS A 136 -24.27 -7.80 3.77
C HIS A 136 -23.27 -8.05 2.62
N GLY A 137 -22.76 -9.28 2.49
CA GLY A 137 -21.73 -9.63 1.51
C GLY A 137 -20.42 -8.84 1.73
N GLY A 138 -20.16 -8.45 2.97
CA GLY A 138 -19.11 -7.53 3.34
C GLY A 138 -17.73 -8.18 3.42
N ILE A 139 -16.70 -7.44 3.00
CA ILE A 139 -15.29 -7.73 3.28
C ILE A 139 -14.69 -6.57 4.06
N CYS A 140 -13.76 -6.86 4.97
CA CYS A 140 -13.07 -5.85 5.76
C CYS A 140 -11.55 -5.96 5.59
N ASP A 141 -10.85 -4.84 5.74
CA ASP A 141 -9.40 -4.78 5.79
C ASP A 141 -8.94 -3.63 6.70
N CYS A 142 -7.75 -3.78 7.29
CA CYS A 142 -7.08 -2.74 8.04
C CYS A 142 -5.64 -2.62 7.54
N GLN A 143 -5.21 -1.40 7.25
CA GLN A 143 -3.87 -1.13 6.74
C GLN A 143 -3.25 0.03 7.49
N THR A 144 -2.03 -0.17 7.98
CA THR A 144 -1.25 0.88 8.62
C THR A 144 -0.03 1.22 7.77
N SER A 145 0.16 2.50 7.50
CA SER A 145 1.34 3.07 6.87
C SER A 145 2.15 3.89 7.89
N ARG A 146 3.18 4.61 7.43
CA ARG A 146 3.99 5.46 8.32
C ARG A 146 3.18 6.60 8.94
N ASP A 147 2.20 7.16 8.23
CA ASP A 147 1.44 8.34 8.65
C ASP A 147 -0.09 8.14 8.76
N THR A 148 -0.61 7.05 8.17
CA THR A 148 -2.05 6.80 8.11
C THR A 148 -2.40 5.36 8.48
N THR A 149 -3.39 5.18 9.35
CA THR A 149 -4.06 3.90 9.63
C THR A 149 -5.48 3.95 9.07
N MET A 150 -5.91 2.92 8.36
CA MET A 150 -7.21 2.86 7.68
C MET A 150 -7.94 1.58 8.06
N TYR A 151 -9.17 1.71 8.55
CA TYR A 151 -10.11 0.61 8.75
C TYR A 151 -11.20 0.72 7.69
N ALA A 152 -11.35 -0.28 6.82
CA ALA A 152 -12.26 -0.22 5.70
C ALA A 152 -13.14 -1.46 5.57
N VAL A 153 -14.36 -1.27 5.10
CA VAL A 153 -15.32 -2.32 4.78
C VAL A 153 -15.94 -2.03 3.42
N SER A 154 -16.03 -3.06 2.57
CA SER A 154 -16.84 -3.01 1.35
C SER A 154 -18.01 -3.95 1.47
N ALA A 155 -19.25 -3.46 1.32
CA ALA A 155 -20.49 -4.23 1.54
C ALA A 155 -21.66 -3.69 0.70
N ASP A 156 -22.79 -4.40 0.69
CA ASP A 156 -24.05 -3.89 0.12
C ASP A 156 -24.42 -2.55 0.78
N SER A 157 -24.72 -1.54 -0.04
CA SER A 157 -25.13 -0.19 0.38
C SER A 157 -26.32 -0.18 1.35
N LYS A 158 -27.21 -1.18 1.30
CA LYS A 158 -28.30 -1.34 2.27
C LYS A 158 -27.83 -1.63 3.69
N GLY A 159 -26.61 -2.15 3.84
CA GLY A 159 -25.97 -2.45 5.12
C GLY A 159 -25.23 -1.27 5.74
N LEU A 160 -25.33 -0.05 5.19
CA LEU A 160 -24.51 1.09 5.60
C LEU A 160 -24.55 1.37 7.10
N ASP A 161 -25.75 1.45 7.70
CA ASP A 161 -25.93 1.71 9.13
C ASP A 161 -25.22 0.64 10.00
N THR A 162 -25.37 -0.65 9.64
CA THR A 162 -24.69 -1.76 10.31
C THR A 162 -23.17 -1.65 10.19
N VAL A 163 -22.67 -1.35 8.98
CA VAL A 163 -21.23 -1.28 8.68
C VAL A 163 -20.56 -0.12 9.37
N VAL A 164 -21.17 1.08 9.37
CA VAL A 164 -20.62 2.24 10.07
C VAL A 164 -20.64 2.03 11.58
N GLY A 165 -21.71 1.43 12.12
CA GLY A 165 -21.77 1.07 13.54
C GLY A 165 -20.72 0.02 13.94
N LEU A 166 -20.42 -0.94 13.06
CA LEU A 166 -19.36 -1.93 13.27
C LEU A 166 -17.97 -1.27 13.22
N LEU A 167 -17.71 -0.39 12.24
CA LEU A 167 -16.46 0.35 12.14
C LEU A 167 -16.21 1.24 13.36
N ALA A 168 -17.23 1.93 13.85
CA ALA A 168 -17.12 2.76 15.05
C ALA A 168 -16.70 1.93 16.28
N ASP A 169 -17.30 0.76 16.46
CA ASP A 169 -17.02 -0.13 17.59
C ASP A 169 -15.63 -0.80 17.48
N VAL A 170 -15.22 -1.21 16.27
CA VAL A 170 -13.85 -1.73 16.01
C VAL A 170 -12.78 -0.67 16.28
N VAL A 171 -13.03 0.59 15.91
CA VAL A 171 -12.06 1.67 16.07
C VAL A 171 -12.04 2.20 17.50
N LEU A 172 -13.18 2.42 18.14
CA LEU A 172 -13.28 3.12 19.43
C LEU A 172 -13.40 2.19 20.64
N HIS A 173 -13.85 0.95 20.45
CA HIS A 173 -14.14 0.02 21.56
C HIS A 173 -13.47 -1.36 21.43
N PRO A 174 -12.19 -1.48 21.02
CA PRO A 174 -11.50 -2.77 21.04
C PRO A 174 -11.30 -3.26 22.49
N ARG A 175 -11.56 -4.55 22.76
CA ARG A 175 -11.35 -5.14 24.11
C ARG A 175 -9.86 -5.32 24.42
N LEU A 176 -9.08 -5.74 23.42
CA LEU A 176 -7.65 -6.06 23.53
C LEU A 176 -7.39 -7.04 24.66
N THR A 177 -7.95 -8.26 24.57
CA THR A 177 -7.76 -9.28 25.60
C THR A 177 -6.31 -9.79 25.61
N ASP A 178 -5.85 -10.33 26.74
CA ASP A 178 -4.49 -10.87 26.84
C ASP A 178 -4.25 -12.02 25.86
N GLU A 179 -5.28 -12.82 25.59
CA GLU A 179 -5.26 -13.91 24.60
C GLU A 179 -5.09 -13.38 23.17
N GLU A 180 -5.82 -12.33 22.80
CA GLU A 180 -5.70 -11.69 21.47
C GLU A 180 -4.31 -11.07 21.27
N ILE A 181 -3.76 -10.44 22.32
CA ILE A 181 -2.43 -9.85 22.27
C ILE A 181 -1.38 -10.97 22.12
N GLU A 182 -1.50 -12.09 22.83
CA GLU A 182 -0.57 -13.21 22.70
C GLU A 182 -0.62 -13.85 21.31
N MET A 183 -1.82 -14.10 20.77
CA MET A 183 -1.97 -14.56 19.39
C MET A 183 -1.36 -13.58 18.38
N THR A 184 -1.49 -12.28 18.65
CA THR A 184 -0.88 -11.24 17.82
C THR A 184 0.64 -11.25 17.90
N ARG A 185 1.24 -11.49 19.08
CA ARG A 185 2.70 -11.65 19.22
C ARG A 185 3.21 -12.78 18.31
N MET A 186 2.53 -13.92 18.32
CA MET A 186 2.86 -15.05 17.45
C MET A 186 2.72 -14.71 15.96
N ALA A 187 1.63 -14.04 15.58
CA ALA A 187 1.39 -13.64 14.19
C ALA A 187 2.44 -12.64 13.67
N VAL A 188 2.78 -11.62 14.49
CA VAL A 188 3.82 -10.64 14.17
C VAL A 188 5.18 -11.31 14.07
N GLN A 189 5.52 -12.22 14.98
CA GLN A 189 6.77 -12.96 14.90
C GLN A 189 6.87 -13.78 13.61
N PHE A 190 5.81 -14.52 13.26
CA PHE A 190 5.77 -15.29 12.03
C PHE A 190 5.90 -14.41 10.78
N GLU A 191 5.28 -13.23 10.76
CA GLU A 191 5.40 -12.30 9.63
C GLU A 191 6.81 -11.73 9.48
N LEU A 192 7.51 -11.45 10.58
CA LEU A 192 8.91 -11.02 10.53
C LEU A 192 9.82 -12.15 10.02
N GLU A 193 9.56 -13.39 10.44
CA GLU A 193 10.26 -14.57 9.92
C GLU A 193 10.01 -14.75 8.41
N ASP A 194 8.76 -14.64 7.95
CA ASP A 194 8.39 -14.69 6.53
C ASP A 194 9.06 -13.55 5.74
N LEU A 195 9.01 -12.32 6.24
CA LEU A 195 9.65 -11.16 5.62
C LEU A 195 11.16 -11.38 5.42
N ASN A 196 11.80 -12.03 6.40
CA ASN A 196 13.21 -12.40 6.31
C ASN A 196 13.49 -13.54 5.32
N MET A 197 12.51 -14.36 4.98
CA MET A 197 12.66 -15.47 4.02
C MET A 197 12.13 -15.14 2.61
N ARG A 198 11.66 -13.92 2.36
CA ARG A 198 11.19 -13.53 1.02
C ARG A 198 12.35 -13.34 0.03
N PRO A 199 12.27 -13.96 -1.18
CA PRO A 199 13.25 -13.72 -2.25
C PRO A 199 13.23 -12.30 -2.81
N ASP A 200 12.08 -11.62 -2.73
CA ASP A 200 11.95 -10.21 -3.07
C ASP A 200 11.82 -9.38 -1.77
N PRO A 201 12.93 -8.79 -1.29
CA PRO A 201 12.97 -8.09 -0.02
C PRO A 201 12.58 -6.61 -0.16
N GLU A 202 11.76 -6.21 -1.16
CA GLU A 202 11.30 -4.81 -1.33
C GLU A 202 10.75 -4.19 -0.03
N PRO A 203 9.87 -4.85 0.76
CA PRO A 203 9.35 -4.23 1.98
C PRO A 203 10.45 -3.99 3.03
N LEU A 204 11.42 -4.90 3.14
CA LEU A 204 12.56 -4.75 4.06
C LEU A 204 13.51 -3.64 3.60
N LEU A 205 13.79 -3.56 2.29
CA LEU A 205 14.59 -2.46 1.72
C LEU A 205 13.91 -1.11 1.90
N THR A 206 12.57 -1.08 1.81
CA THR A 206 11.78 0.12 2.07
C THR A 206 11.93 0.56 3.53
N GLU A 207 11.95 -0.36 4.49
CA GLU A 207 12.26 0.00 5.88
C GLU A 207 13.69 0.54 6.04
N MET A 208 14.67 -0.18 5.48
CA MET A 208 16.09 0.18 5.57
C MET A 208 16.40 1.54 4.93
N ILE A 209 15.75 1.89 3.81
CA ILE A 209 16.00 3.18 3.15
C ILE A 209 15.41 4.34 3.95
N HIS A 210 14.27 4.14 4.61
CA HIS A 210 13.68 5.15 5.49
C HIS A 210 14.54 5.35 6.74
N GLU A 211 15.02 4.27 7.34
CA GLU A 211 15.99 4.31 8.44
C GLU A 211 17.28 5.03 8.01
N ALA A 212 17.82 4.73 6.82
CA ALA A 212 18.99 5.41 6.30
C ALA A 212 18.75 6.92 6.04
N ALA A 213 17.55 7.27 5.54
CA ALA A 213 17.21 8.63 5.17
C ALA A 213 16.91 9.55 6.37
N TYR A 214 16.17 9.04 7.35
CA TYR A 214 15.60 9.82 8.45
C TYR A 214 16.05 9.33 9.84
N ARG A 215 16.78 8.22 9.94
CA ARG A 215 17.26 7.63 11.21
C ARG A 215 16.09 7.39 12.17
N GLU A 216 16.30 7.62 13.46
CA GLU A 216 15.31 7.42 14.52
C GLU A 216 14.30 8.60 14.64
N ASN A 217 14.02 9.33 13.54
CA ASN A 217 13.03 10.42 13.55
C ASN A 217 11.84 10.15 12.63
N THR A 218 10.64 10.48 13.11
CA THR A 218 9.35 10.44 12.39
C THR A 218 9.24 9.28 11.37
N VAL A 219 9.30 9.53 10.07
CA VAL A 219 9.12 8.54 8.99
C VAL A 219 10.28 7.54 8.86
N GLY A 220 11.40 7.77 9.56
CA GLY A 220 12.49 6.82 9.74
C GLY A 220 12.22 5.75 10.80
N LEU A 221 11.22 5.95 11.67
CA LEU A 221 10.78 4.92 12.61
C LEU A 221 10.25 3.69 11.86
N HIS A 222 10.61 2.52 12.36
CA HIS A 222 10.24 1.24 11.76
C HIS A 222 8.73 1.05 11.73
N ARG A 223 8.21 0.65 10.57
CA ARG A 223 6.82 0.25 10.40
C ARG A 223 6.55 -1.09 11.07
N PHE A 224 7.49 -2.03 10.94
CA PHE A 224 7.38 -3.35 11.57
C PHE A 224 7.89 -3.31 13.01
N CYS A 225 7.24 -4.08 13.88
CA CYS A 225 7.67 -4.19 15.27
C CYS A 225 9.04 -4.88 15.36
N PRO A 226 10.06 -4.27 15.99
CA PRO A 226 11.33 -4.94 16.25
C PRO A 226 11.13 -6.18 17.13
N THR A 227 11.88 -7.25 16.87
CA THR A 227 11.73 -8.55 17.57
C THR A 227 11.83 -8.42 19.10
N GLU A 228 12.70 -7.55 19.59
CA GLU A 228 12.91 -7.25 21.01
C GLU A 228 11.73 -6.54 21.70
N ASN A 229 10.82 -5.95 20.92
CA ASN A 229 9.66 -5.22 21.42
C ASN A 229 8.39 -6.06 21.43
N ILE A 230 8.34 -7.18 20.70
CA ILE A 230 7.17 -8.08 20.63
C ILE A 230 6.71 -8.51 22.02
N ALA A 231 7.64 -8.95 22.87
CA ALA A 231 7.33 -9.42 24.23
C ALA A 231 6.91 -8.28 25.19
N LYS A 232 7.32 -7.04 24.91
CA LYS A 232 7.02 -5.85 25.73
C LYS A 232 5.68 -5.21 25.35
N MET A 233 5.08 -5.60 24.23
CA MET A 233 3.82 -5.04 23.77
C MET A 233 2.69 -5.53 24.67
N GLY A 234 1.90 -4.61 25.22
CA GLY A 234 0.83 -4.92 26.18
C GLY A 234 -0.35 -3.95 26.05
N ARG A 235 -1.46 -4.31 26.69
CA ARG A 235 -2.73 -3.58 26.59
C ARG A 235 -2.57 -2.10 26.97
N GLU A 236 -1.87 -1.82 28.06
CA GLU A 236 -1.67 -0.47 28.61
C GLU A 236 -0.89 0.42 27.63
N VAL A 237 0.12 -0.14 26.97
CA VAL A 237 0.95 0.55 25.96
C VAL A 237 0.08 0.92 24.75
N LEU A 238 -0.73 -0.03 24.27
CA LEU A 238 -1.64 0.19 23.15
C LEU A 238 -2.70 1.26 23.49
N HIS A 239 -3.36 1.16 24.65
CA HIS A 239 -4.34 2.17 25.09
C HIS A 239 -3.72 3.55 25.28
N SER A 240 -2.47 3.64 25.75
CA SER A 240 -1.76 4.91 25.87
C SER A 240 -1.53 5.59 24.53
N TYR A 241 -1.21 4.82 23.49
CA TYR A 241 -1.07 5.32 22.12
C TYR A 241 -2.42 5.74 21.54
N LEU A 242 -3.44 4.88 21.65
CA LEU A 242 -4.79 5.14 21.17
C LEU A 242 -5.37 6.44 21.79
N ARG A 243 -5.13 6.67 23.08
CA ARG A 243 -5.57 7.90 23.78
C ARG A 243 -5.06 9.19 23.13
N ASN A 244 -3.84 9.19 22.61
CA ASN A 244 -3.25 10.41 22.06
C ASN A 244 -3.48 10.58 20.55
N TYR A 245 -3.64 9.50 19.80
CA TYR A 245 -3.70 9.56 18.34
C TYR A 245 -5.06 9.21 17.73
N TYR A 246 -5.92 8.48 18.43
CA TYR A 246 -7.27 8.14 17.97
C TYR A 246 -8.27 9.17 18.48
N THR A 247 -8.07 10.43 18.07
CA THR A 247 -8.94 11.56 18.40
C THR A 247 -9.78 11.97 17.20
N PRO A 248 -11.03 12.46 17.40
CA PRO A 248 -11.94 12.78 16.29
C PRO A 248 -11.38 13.79 15.26
N ASP A 249 -10.60 14.78 15.69
CA ASP A 249 -9.98 15.78 14.81
C ASP A 249 -8.95 15.17 13.82
N ARG A 250 -8.37 14.03 14.19
CA ARG A 250 -7.43 13.25 13.38
C ARG A 250 -8.11 12.16 12.54
N MET A 251 -9.45 12.10 12.54
CA MET A 251 -10.22 11.08 11.85
C MET A 251 -11.02 11.63 10.67
N VAL A 252 -11.09 10.83 9.61
CA VAL A 252 -11.99 11.02 8.47
C VAL A 252 -12.80 9.75 8.28
N LEU A 253 -14.14 9.84 8.38
CA LEU A 253 -15.03 8.81 7.87
C LEU A 253 -15.24 9.05 6.37
N ALA A 254 -14.69 8.18 5.52
CA ALA A 254 -14.84 8.27 4.07
C ALA A 254 -15.78 7.19 3.55
N GLY A 255 -16.62 7.52 2.56
CA GLY A 255 -17.54 6.58 1.93
C GLY A 255 -17.66 6.78 0.41
N VAL A 256 -17.60 5.68 -0.34
CA VAL A 256 -17.77 5.66 -1.80
C VAL A 256 -18.94 4.78 -2.17
N GLY A 257 -19.82 5.25 -3.05
CA GLY A 257 -21.07 4.56 -3.37
C GLY A 257 -22.14 4.73 -2.29
N VAL A 258 -22.12 5.86 -1.58
CA VAL A 258 -23.08 6.22 -0.53
C VAL A 258 -23.56 7.66 -0.71
N GLU A 259 -24.80 7.92 -0.30
CA GLU A 259 -25.33 9.28 -0.20
C GLU A 259 -24.69 10.02 0.98
N HIS A 260 -24.33 11.29 0.77
CA HIS A 260 -23.58 12.08 1.76
C HIS A 260 -24.35 12.24 3.07
N GLU A 261 -25.62 12.67 2.99
CA GLU A 261 -26.44 12.92 4.17
C GLU A 261 -26.63 11.65 5.00
N HIS A 262 -26.82 10.51 4.35
CA HIS A 262 -26.97 9.23 5.05
C HIS A 262 -25.68 8.80 5.77
N LEU A 263 -24.51 9.05 5.17
CA LEU A 263 -23.23 8.81 5.84
C LEU A 263 -23.02 9.76 7.03
N VAL A 264 -23.40 11.04 6.90
CA VAL A 264 -23.33 12.03 7.98
C VAL A 264 -24.27 11.66 9.14
N GLU A 265 -25.48 11.18 8.85
CA GLU A 265 -26.41 10.65 9.86
C GLU A 265 -25.81 9.47 10.62
N CYS A 266 -25.21 8.50 9.91
CA CYS A 266 -24.52 7.37 10.53
C CYS A 266 -23.34 7.85 11.40
N ALA A 267 -22.56 8.82 10.93
CA ALA A 267 -21.45 9.40 11.68
C ALA A 267 -21.92 10.08 12.97
N ARG A 268 -23.00 10.87 12.90
CA ARG A 268 -23.62 11.50 14.07
C ARG A 268 -24.14 10.46 15.07
N LYS A 269 -24.70 9.35 14.58
CA LYS A 269 -25.24 8.27 15.43
C LYS A 269 -24.15 7.48 16.15
N TYR A 270 -23.04 7.17 15.47
CA TYR A 270 -22.06 6.20 15.97
C TYR A 270 -20.71 6.78 16.39
N LEU A 271 -20.37 8.01 15.99
CA LEU A 271 -19.05 8.61 16.26
C LEU A 271 -19.12 9.93 17.04
N LEU A 272 -20.27 10.61 17.05
CA LEU A 272 -20.43 11.88 17.78
C LEU A 272 -20.77 11.62 19.26
N GLY A 273 -20.01 12.22 20.18
CA GLY A 273 -20.26 12.11 21.62
C GLY A 273 -19.93 10.75 22.24
N VAL A 274 -19.23 9.88 21.51
CA VAL A 274 -18.88 8.53 21.94
C VAL A 274 -17.56 8.53 22.72
N GLN A 275 -17.57 7.94 23.92
CA GLN A 275 -16.37 7.75 24.75
C GLN A 275 -15.64 6.48 24.30
N PRO A 276 -14.34 6.56 23.93
CA PRO A 276 -13.58 5.38 23.54
C PRO A 276 -13.15 4.52 24.74
N ALA A 277 -12.74 3.27 24.48
CA ALA A 277 -12.34 2.30 25.51
C ALA A 277 -11.14 2.75 26.38
N TRP A 278 -10.26 3.60 25.84
CA TRP A 278 -9.11 4.18 26.56
C TRP A 278 -9.45 5.46 27.35
N GLY A 279 -10.73 5.87 27.34
CA GLY A 279 -11.25 7.06 28.04
C GLY A 279 -11.13 8.36 27.24
N GLY A 280 -12.02 9.32 27.52
CA GLY A 280 -12.10 10.61 26.82
C GLY A 280 -11.23 11.74 27.39
N THR A 281 -10.07 11.44 27.97
CA THR A 281 -9.13 12.49 28.38
C THR A 281 -8.52 13.15 27.15
N PRO A 282 -8.35 14.49 27.12
CA PRO A 282 -7.72 15.17 25.99
C PRO A 282 -6.33 14.61 25.73
N ALA A 283 -5.96 14.49 24.44
CA ALA A 283 -4.61 14.09 24.06
C ALA A 283 -3.60 15.08 24.66
N ALA A 284 -2.79 14.60 25.60
CA ALA A 284 -1.90 15.46 26.37
C ALA A 284 -0.52 15.59 25.71
N ASP A 285 -0.13 14.62 24.88
CA ASP A 285 1.26 14.44 24.47
C ASP A 285 1.45 14.01 23.01
N VAL A 286 0.74 14.67 22.09
CA VAL A 286 0.82 14.41 20.65
C VAL A 286 2.16 14.89 20.09
N ASP A 287 2.90 13.99 19.42
CA ASP A 287 4.08 14.38 18.66
C ASP A 287 3.70 15.17 17.39
N ARG A 288 4.35 16.31 17.20
CA ARG A 288 4.20 17.23 16.05
C ARG A 288 5.53 17.48 15.34
N SER A 289 6.53 16.63 15.60
CA SER A 289 7.84 16.73 15.00
C SER A 289 7.76 16.59 13.48
N VAL A 290 8.54 17.42 12.79
CA VAL A 290 8.68 17.41 11.34
C VAL A 290 9.85 16.52 10.96
N ALA A 291 9.70 15.72 9.91
CA ALA A 291 10.77 14.85 9.42
C ALA A 291 12.06 15.63 9.10
N GLN A 292 13.19 15.07 9.53
CA GLN A 292 14.51 15.64 9.26
C GLN A 292 15.30 14.66 8.42
N TYR A 293 15.49 14.97 7.14
CA TYR A 293 16.30 14.18 6.24
C TYR A 293 17.79 14.36 6.57
N THR A 294 18.51 13.27 6.78
CA THR A 294 19.96 13.29 7.06
C THR A 294 20.79 12.63 5.97
N GLY A 295 20.19 11.72 5.20
CA GLY A 295 20.91 10.70 4.45
C GLY A 295 21.68 9.75 5.37
N GLY A 296 22.33 8.75 4.78
CA GLY A 296 23.04 7.72 5.53
C GLY A 296 23.11 6.39 4.79
N ILE A 297 23.60 5.37 5.48
CA ILE A 297 23.69 4.02 4.96
C ILE A 297 23.27 3.01 6.02
N VAL A 298 22.39 2.08 5.63
CA VAL A 298 22.00 0.92 6.43
C VAL A 298 22.38 -0.33 5.63
N LYS A 299 23.07 -1.25 6.31
CA LYS A 299 23.61 -2.48 5.71
C LYS A 299 23.09 -3.68 6.48
N LEU A 300 22.61 -4.69 5.77
CA LEU A 300 22.24 -5.97 6.33
C LEU A 300 22.93 -7.07 5.51
N GLU A 301 24.05 -7.56 6.04
CA GLU A 301 24.73 -8.72 5.44
C GLU A 301 23.91 -9.98 5.72
N ARG A 302 23.58 -10.70 4.64
CA ARG A 302 22.78 -11.92 4.74
C ARG A 302 23.12 -12.87 3.62
N ASP A 303 23.27 -14.14 3.96
CA ASP A 303 23.35 -15.21 2.98
C ASP A 303 21.97 -15.39 2.33
N MET A 304 21.89 -15.03 1.04
CA MET A 304 20.66 -15.09 0.26
C MET A 304 20.50 -16.42 -0.49
N SER A 305 21.49 -17.33 -0.41
CA SER A 305 21.50 -18.59 -1.16
C SER A 305 20.34 -19.53 -0.81
N ASN A 306 19.85 -19.47 0.42
CA ASN A 306 18.81 -20.37 0.95
C ASN A 306 17.41 -19.76 1.01
N VAL A 307 17.23 -18.52 0.52
CA VAL A 307 15.96 -17.76 0.66
C VAL A 307 14.88 -18.30 -0.29
N SER A 308 15.24 -19.03 -1.34
CA SER A 308 14.29 -19.61 -2.29
C SER A 308 14.29 -21.13 -2.28
N LEU A 309 13.58 -21.75 -1.33
CA LEU A 309 13.42 -23.21 -1.19
C LEU A 309 12.48 -23.86 -2.25
N GLY A 310 12.19 -23.16 -3.35
CA GLY A 310 11.35 -23.65 -4.43
C GLY A 310 12.06 -24.61 -5.40
N PRO A 311 11.31 -25.37 -6.22
CA PRO A 311 11.89 -26.28 -7.22
C PRO A 311 12.69 -25.57 -8.32
N THR A 312 12.51 -24.26 -8.49
CA THR A 312 13.37 -23.38 -9.28
C THR A 312 14.10 -22.42 -8.34
N PRO A 313 15.37 -22.70 -7.98
CA PRO A 313 16.14 -21.82 -7.12
C PRO A 313 16.33 -20.46 -7.81
N ILE A 314 16.01 -19.39 -7.09
CA ILE A 314 16.34 -18.03 -7.50
C ILE A 314 17.83 -17.84 -7.23
N PRO A 315 18.59 -17.23 -8.14
CA PRO A 315 20.00 -16.95 -7.92
C PRO A 315 20.19 -16.09 -6.67
N GLU A 316 21.37 -16.21 -6.06
CA GLU A 316 21.76 -15.32 -4.98
C GLU A 316 21.87 -13.89 -5.52
N LEU A 317 21.08 -12.97 -4.96
CA LEU A 317 21.06 -11.56 -5.37
C LEU A 317 21.41 -10.66 -4.21
N THR A 318 22.21 -9.63 -4.50
CA THR A 318 22.40 -8.49 -3.61
C THR A 318 21.49 -7.37 -4.06
N HIS A 319 20.76 -6.79 -3.12
CA HIS A 319 19.79 -5.73 -3.38
C HIS A 319 20.30 -4.43 -2.79
N ILE A 320 20.35 -3.39 -3.63
CA ILE A 320 20.75 -2.04 -3.24
C ILE A 320 19.63 -1.08 -3.57
N MET A 321 19.29 -0.21 -2.63
CA MET A 321 18.38 0.91 -2.85
C MET A 321 19.12 2.20 -2.54
N VAL A 322 19.19 3.10 -3.52
CA VAL A 322 19.78 4.45 -3.35
C VAL A 322 18.65 5.46 -3.46
N GLY A 323 18.54 6.34 -2.49
CA GLY A 323 17.47 7.35 -2.43
C GLY A 323 18.00 8.75 -2.12
N LEU A 324 17.26 9.75 -2.58
CA LEU A 324 17.48 11.17 -2.30
C LEU A 324 16.16 11.81 -1.87
N GLU A 325 16.27 12.84 -1.03
CA GLU A 325 15.12 13.61 -0.57
C GLU A 325 14.35 14.24 -1.74
N SER A 326 13.05 13.99 -1.82
CA SER A 326 12.16 14.59 -2.83
C SER A 326 11.38 15.78 -2.25
N CYS A 327 10.06 15.67 -2.11
CA CYS A 327 9.22 16.70 -1.54
C CYS A 327 7.95 16.13 -0.89
N SER A 328 7.31 16.96 -0.07
CA SER A 328 5.97 16.70 0.43
C SER A 328 4.93 16.65 -0.70
N PHE A 329 3.85 15.88 -0.50
CA PHE A 329 2.73 15.84 -1.44
C PHE A 329 1.87 17.13 -1.42
N LEU A 330 2.08 18.00 -0.43
CA LEU A 330 1.44 19.31 -0.33
C LEU A 330 2.16 20.37 -1.18
N GLU A 331 3.42 20.13 -1.56
CA GLU A 331 4.21 21.06 -2.36
C GLU A 331 3.86 21.00 -3.85
N GLY A 332 4.02 22.14 -4.55
CA GLY A 332 3.82 22.19 -6.01
C GLY A 332 4.79 21.30 -6.81
N ASP A 333 5.93 20.96 -6.22
CA ASP A 333 6.95 20.08 -6.83
C ASP A 333 6.54 18.60 -6.86
N PHE A 334 5.48 18.21 -6.14
CA PHE A 334 4.99 16.82 -6.09
C PHE A 334 4.65 16.26 -7.47
N ILE A 335 3.93 17.03 -8.29
CA ILE A 335 3.51 16.58 -9.62
C ILE A 335 4.72 16.41 -10.57
N PRO A 336 5.68 17.35 -10.64
CA PRO A 336 6.96 17.12 -11.33
C PRO A 336 7.70 15.86 -10.85
N PHE A 337 7.77 15.59 -9.54
CA PHE A 337 8.41 14.36 -9.04
C PHE A 337 7.64 13.09 -9.43
N ALA A 338 6.31 13.11 -9.42
CA ALA A 338 5.49 11.98 -9.89
C ALA A 338 5.72 11.70 -11.38
N VAL A 339 5.82 12.74 -12.21
CA VAL A 339 6.15 12.61 -13.64
C VAL A 339 7.58 12.09 -13.82
N LEU A 340 8.56 12.62 -13.05
CA LEU A 340 9.94 12.13 -13.07
C LEU A 340 10.01 10.64 -12.70
N ASN A 341 9.30 10.21 -11.66
CA ASN A 341 9.24 8.80 -11.27
C ASN A 341 8.67 7.93 -12.40
N MET A 342 7.63 8.41 -13.09
CA MET A 342 7.06 7.72 -14.25
C MET A 342 8.01 7.66 -15.46
N MET A 343 8.84 8.70 -15.67
CA MET A 343 9.89 8.69 -16.69
C MET A 343 10.98 7.65 -16.37
N MET A 344 11.38 7.56 -15.09
CA MET A 344 12.36 6.58 -14.64
C MET A 344 11.82 5.15 -14.75
N GLY A 345 10.60 4.92 -14.25
CA GLY A 345 9.88 3.65 -14.36
C GLY A 345 10.73 2.48 -13.86
N GLY A 346 10.90 1.48 -14.72
CA GLY A 346 11.70 0.29 -14.44
C GLY A 346 10.91 -1.01 -14.38
N GLY A 347 11.44 -1.98 -13.63
CA GLY A 347 10.82 -3.27 -13.38
C GLY A 347 11.84 -4.39 -13.16
N GLY A 348 11.32 -5.61 -13.01
CA GLY A 348 12.14 -6.82 -13.02
C GLY A 348 12.50 -7.25 -14.45
N SER A 349 13.69 -7.85 -14.61
CA SER A 349 14.18 -8.40 -15.88
C SER A 349 13.33 -9.53 -16.42
N PHE A 350 12.60 -10.22 -15.54
CA PHE A 350 11.60 -11.21 -15.91
C PHE A 350 10.19 -10.63 -15.74
N SER A 351 9.70 -9.93 -16.77
CA SER A 351 8.31 -9.49 -16.85
C SER A 351 7.65 -10.06 -18.10
N ALA A 352 6.91 -11.17 -17.94
CA ALA A 352 6.19 -11.84 -19.03
C ALA A 352 4.89 -11.10 -19.45
N GLY A 353 4.87 -9.77 -19.34
CA GLY A 353 3.72 -8.96 -19.71
C GLY A 353 3.68 -8.52 -21.16
N GLY A 354 2.49 -8.10 -21.60
CA GLY A 354 2.34 -7.36 -22.85
C GLY A 354 2.81 -5.90 -22.77
N PRO A 355 2.72 -5.16 -23.89
CA PRO A 355 2.99 -3.73 -23.95
C PRO A 355 2.21 -2.92 -22.90
N GLY A 356 2.78 -1.80 -22.45
CA GLY A 356 2.16 -0.88 -21.48
C GLY A 356 2.71 -0.97 -20.05
N LYS A 357 3.59 -1.94 -19.76
CA LYS A 357 4.26 -2.10 -18.45
C LYS A 357 5.46 -1.18 -18.20
N GLY A 358 5.69 -0.17 -19.04
CA GLY A 358 6.82 0.75 -18.87
C GLY A 358 8.15 0.30 -19.52
N MET A 359 8.11 -0.57 -20.54
CA MET A 359 9.31 -1.05 -21.25
C MET A 359 10.14 0.06 -21.94
N PHE A 360 9.54 1.24 -22.15
CA PHE A 360 10.20 2.42 -22.73
C PHE A 360 10.58 3.48 -21.67
N SER A 361 10.63 3.12 -20.39
CA SER A 361 11.13 3.98 -19.32
C SER A 361 12.66 3.98 -19.27
N ARG A 362 13.27 5.00 -18.64
CA ARG A 362 14.73 5.16 -18.60
C ARG A 362 15.44 3.96 -18.00
N LEU A 363 14.98 3.50 -16.84
CA LEU A 363 15.61 2.35 -16.18
C LEU A 363 15.45 1.08 -17.02
N TYR A 364 14.33 0.90 -17.70
CA TYR A 364 14.17 -0.26 -18.58
C TYR A 364 15.14 -0.23 -19.78
N LEU A 365 15.23 0.92 -20.46
CA LEU A 365 16.05 1.07 -21.68
C LEU A 365 17.55 1.18 -21.41
N ASN A 366 17.95 1.97 -20.42
CA ASN A 366 19.35 2.25 -20.11
C ASN A 366 19.96 1.16 -19.23
N VAL A 367 19.16 0.57 -18.34
CA VAL A 367 19.64 -0.38 -17.34
C VAL A 367 19.34 -1.81 -17.78
N LEU A 368 18.07 -2.23 -17.77
CA LEU A 368 17.70 -3.64 -17.97
C LEU A 368 18.06 -4.17 -19.37
N ASN A 369 17.86 -3.37 -20.43
CA ASN A 369 18.18 -3.79 -21.80
C ASN A 369 19.69 -3.84 -22.10
N ARG A 370 20.50 -3.06 -21.37
CA ARG A 370 21.96 -2.95 -21.63
C ARG A 370 22.78 -3.83 -20.69
N HIS A 371 22.30 -4.02 -19.47
CA HIS A 371 22.96 -4.76 -18.40
C HIS A 371 22.14 -6.01 -18.09
N HIS A 372 22.26 -7.03 -18.95
CA HIS A 372 21.50 -8.29 -18.88
C HIS A 372 21.66 -9.06 -17.56
N TRP A 373 22.67 -8.72 -16.76
CA TRP A 373 22.96 -9.32 -15.45
C TRP A 373 22.23 -8.62 -14.30
N MET A 374 21.60 -7.48 -14.53
CA MET A 374 20.70 -6.85 -13.55
C MET A 374 19.36 -7.58 -13.54
N TYR A 375 18.82 -7.84 -12.35
CA TYR A 375 17.57 -8.56 -12.14
C TYR A 375 16.39 -7.63 -11.90
N ASN A 376 16.63 -6.48 -11.28
CA ASN A 376 15.65 -5.44 -11.04
C ASN A 376 16.32 -4.07 -11.18
N ALA A 377 15.56 -3.11 -11.67
CA ALA A 377 15.87 -1.68 -11.61
C ALA A 377 14.56 -0.92 -11.64
N THR A 378 14.08 -0.46 -10.48
CA THR A 378 12.77 0.16 -10.33
C THR A 378 12.86 1.45 -9.52
N SER A 379 12.18 2.50 -9.99
CA SER A 379 12.07 3.79 -9.32
C SER A 379 10.82 3.83 -8.44
N TYR A 380 10.98 4.31 -7.22
CA TYR A 380 9.90 4.51 -6.25
C TYR A 380 9.90 5.97 -5.78
N HIS A 381 8.70 6.51 -5.57
CA HIS A 381 8.50 7.84 -5.01
C HIS A 381 7.59 7.73 -3.79
N HIS A 382 8.17 7.84 -2.61
CA HIS A 382 7.45 7.97 -1.35
C HIS A 382 7.26 9.46 -1.04
N SER A 383 6.06 9.87 -0.67
CA SER A 383 5.77 11.26 -0.33
C SER A 383 4.84 11.29 0.88
N TYR A 384 5.19 12.15 1.82
CA TYR A 384 4.52 12.34 3.11
C TYR A 384 4.09 13.80 3.24
N GLU A 385 3.38 14.12 4.32
CA GLU A 385 2.84 15.47 4.54
C GLU A 385 3.92 16.55 4.60
N ASP A 386 5.12 16.20 5.06
CA ASP A 386 6.22 17.12 5.39
C ASP A 386 7.55 16.79 4.71
N THR A 387 7.66 15.66 4.00
CA THR A 387 8.89 15.23 3.31
C THR A 387 8.60 14.25 2.18
N GLY A 388 9.61 13.86 1.41
CA GLY A 388 9.52 12.78 0.42
C GLY A 388 10.87 12.12 0.15
N LEU A 389 10.82 10.96 -0.48
CA LEU A 389 11.97 10.16 -0.86
C LEU A 389 11.76 9.59 -2.27
N LEU A 390 12.67 9.89 -3.19
CA LEU A 390 12.77 9.19 -4.47
C LEU A 390 13.93 8.20 -4.39
N CYS A 391 13.68 6.93 -4.68
CA CYS A 391 14.71 5.90 -4.64
C CYS A 391 14.70 5.00 -5.88
N ILE A 392 15.87 4.48 -6.22
CA ILE A 392 16.04 3.43 -7.21
C ILE A 392 16.46 2.16 -6.48
N HIS A 393 15.64 1.12 -6.58
CA HIS A 393 15.97 -0.24 -6.18
C HIS A 393 16.59 -0.98 -7.36
N ALA A 394 17.72 -1.62 -7.13
CA ALA A 394 18.27 -2.58 -8.06
C ALA A 394 18.72 -3.86 -7.37
N SER A 395 18.78 -4.95 -8.14
CA SER A 395 19.33 -6.22 -7.70
C SER A 395 20.18 -6.87 -8.77
N ALA A 396 21.28 -7.52 -8.35
CA ALA A 396 22.25 -8.19 -9.22
C ALA A 396 23.04 -9.26 -8.45
N ASP A 397 23.86 -10.03 -9.16
CA ASP A 397 24.84 -10.94 -8.57
C ASP A 397 25.83 -10.18 -7.65
N PRO A 398 26.20 -10.72 -6.46
CA PRO A 398 27.14 -10.10 -5.52
C PRO A 398 28.44 -9.58 -6.15
N ARG A 399 28.96 -10.26 -7.16
CA ARG A 399 30.23 -9.90 -7.83
C ARG A 399 30.15 -8.60 -8.63
N GLN A 400 28.94 -8.13 -8.92
CA GLN A 400 28.68 -6.95 -9.75
C GLN A 400 28.09 -5.77 -8.97
N VAL A 401 28.04 -5.85 -7.64
CA VAL A 401 27.45 -4.81 -6.77
C VAL A 401 28.09 -3.44 -7.00
N ARG A 402 29.42 -3.37 -7.11
CA ARG A 402 30.10 -2.10 -7.40
C ARG A 402 29.66 -1.49 -8.73
N GLU A 403 29.53 -2.31 -9.78
CA GLU A 403 29.13 -1.84 -11.11
C GLU A 403 27.65 -1.42 -11.11
N MET A 404 26.80 -2.17 -10.41
CA MET A 404 25.39 -1.84 -10.20
C MET A 404 25.22 -0.45 -9.56
N VAL A 405 25.94 -0.18 -8.48
CA VAL A 405 25.89 1.13 -7.80
C VAL A 405 26.38 2.26 -8.72
N GLU A 406 27.41 2.01 -9.54
CA GLU A 406 27.88 2.99 -10.52
C GLU A 406 26.83 3.29 -11.59
N ILE A 407 26.05 2.29 -12.03
CA ILE A 407 24.96 2.48 -13.00
C ILE A 407 23.83 3.30 -12.37
N ILE A 408 23.41 2.96 -11.14
CA ILE A 408 22.34 3.70 -10.44
C ILE A 408 22.72 5.17 -10.25
N THR A 409 23.95 5.44 -9.79
CA THR A 409 24.43 6.81 -9.57
C THR A 409 24.50 7.60 -10.88
N LYS A 410 24.89 6.97 -12.00
CA LYS A 410 24.79 7.58 -13.33
C LYS A 410 23.35 7.90 -13.72
N GLU A 411 22.41 6.98 -13.53
CA GLU A 411 21.00 7.22 -13.86
C GLU A 411 20.41 8.40 -13.06
N PHE A 412 20.76 8.53 -11.77
CA PHE A 412 20.40 9.71 -10.96
C PHE A 412 20.91 11.02 -11.57
N ILE A 413 22.15 11.07 -12.04
CA ILE A 413 22.72 12.27 -12.66
C ILE A 413 22.05 12.57 -14.00
N LEU A 414 21.78 11.52 -14.79
CA LEU A 414 21.08 11.62 -16.07
C LEU A 414 19.64 12.16 -15.91
N MET A 415 19.01 12.03 -14.74
CA MET A 415 17.72 12.67 -14.44
C MET A 415 17.77 14.19 -14.62
N SER A 416 18.88 14.83 -14.25
CA SER A 416 19.10 16.28 -14.37
C SER A 416 19.55 16.75 -15.76
N GLY A 417 19.76 15.79 -16.68
CA GLY A 417 20.22 16.04 -18.03
C GLY A 417 19.14 16.60 -18.97
N THR A 418 19.34 16.40 -20.27
CA THR A 418 18.35 16.76 -21.28
C THR A 418 17.14 15.84 -21.18
N VAL A 419 15.94 16.43 -21.12
CA VAL A 419 14.68 15.71 -21.13
C VAL A 419 14.14 15.68 -22.55
N ASP A 420 13.98 14.48 -23.11
CA ASP A 420 13.35 14.32 -24.41
C ASP A 420 11.84 14.60 -24.31
N VAL A 421 11.31 15.34 -25.28
CA VAL A 421 9.89 15.75 -25.29
C VAL A 421 8.99 14.54 -25.49
N VAL A 422 9.38 13.60 -26.34
CA VAL A 422 8.59 12.39 -26.60
C VAL A 422 8.53 11.50 -25.36
N GLU A 423 9.64 11.35 -24.66
CA GLU A 423 9.70 10.69 -23.37
C GLU A 423 8.82 11.36 -22.31
N LEU A 424 8.89 12.69 -22.16
CA LEU A 424 8.10 13.42 -21.18
C LEU A 424 6.60 13.26 -21.44
N GLU A 425 6.15 13.43 -22.69
CA GLU A 425 4.74 13.29 -23.05
C GLU A 425 4.25 11.85 -22.87
N ARG A 426 5.10 10.85 -23.12
CA ARG A 426 4.80 9.44 -22.80
C ARG A 426 4.59 9.26 -21.29
N ALA A 427 5.48 9.79 -20.46
CA ALA A 427 5.38 9.66 -19.01
C ALA A 427 4.13 10.36 -18.45
N LYS A 428 3.82 11.58 -18.92
CA LYS A 428 2.57 12.27 -18.55
C LYS A 428 1.34 11.47 -18.92
N THR A 429 1.30 10.93 -20.15
CA THR A 429 0.18 10.12 -20.64
C THR A 429 0.02 8.85 -19.81
N GLN A 430 1.14 8.18 -19.50
CA GLN A 430 1.14 6.98 -18.66
C GLN A 430 0.65 7.29 -17.23
N LEU A 431 1.11 8.38 -16.62
CA LEU A 431 0.70 8.78 -15.27
C LEU A 431 -0.80 9.13 -15.22
N MET A 432 -1.31 9.89 -16.19
CA MET A 432 -2.74 10.18 -16.30
C MET A 432 -3.56 8.91 -16.52
N SER A 433 -3.11 8.00 -17.39
CA SER A 433 -3.78 6.72 -17.64
C SER A 433 -3.84 5.90 -16.37
N MET A 434 -2.73 5.78 -15.65
CA MET A 434 -2.66 5.03 -14.39
C MET A 434 -3.57 5.63 -13.32
N LEU A 435 -3.58 6.97 -13.17
CA LEU A 435 -4.48 7.66 -12.24
C LEU A 435 -5.95 7.34 -12.54
N MET A 436 -6.38 7.50 -13.80
CA MET A 436 -7.78 7.31 -14.19
C MET A 436 -8.22 5.84 -14.08
N MET A 437 -7.38 4.90 -14.52
CA MET A 437 -7.68 3.46 -14.45
C MET A 437 -7.76 2.95 -13.00
N ASN A 438 -6.87 3.43 -12.12
CA ASN A 438 -6.91 3.06 -10.70
C ASN A 438 -8.21 3.53 -10.02
N LEU A 439 -8.71 4.72 -10.39
CA LEU A 439 -9.95 5.30 -9.86
C LEU A 439 -11.24 4.65 -10.39
N GLU A 440 -11.14 3.57 -11.16
CA GLU A 440 -12.29 2.71 -11.47
C GLU A 440 -12.70 1.88 -10.25
N SER A 441 -11.71 1.47 -9.45
CA SER A 441 -11.86 0.61 -8.27
C SER A 441 -12.34 1.40 -7.04
N ARG A 442 -13.50 1.01 -6.47
CA ARG A 442 -14.10 1.70 -5.31
C ARG A 442 -13.16 1.79 -4.08
N PRO A 443 -12.47 0.71 -3.66
CA PRO A 443 -11.51 0.81 -2.56
C PRO A 443 -10.40 1.84 -2.79
N ILE A 444 -9.93 1.98 -4.03
CA ILE A 444 -8.90 2.97 -4.38
C ILE A 444 -9.46 4.39 -4.34
N ILE A 445 -10.70 4.60 -4.81
CA ILE A 445 -11.37 5.90 -4.67
C ILE A 445 -11.58 6.24 -3.19
N PHE A 446 -11.94 5.26 -2.36
CA PHE A 446 -12.10 5.45 -0.91
C PHE A 446 -10.80 5.92 -0.27
N GLU A 447 -9.68 5.25 -0.59
CA GLU A 447 -8.36 5.64 -0.10
C GLU A 447 -7.97 7.04 -0.58
N ASP A 448 -8.18 7.36 -1.86
CA ASP A 448 -7.89 8.67 -2.44
C ASP A 448 -8.71 9.79 -1.75
N VAL A 449 -10.02 9.61 -1.62
CA VAL A 449 -10.90 10.56 -0.91
C VAL A 449 -10.45 10.73 0.54
N GLY A 450 -10.25 9.60 1.23
CA GLY A 450 -9.89 9.59 2.63
C GLY A 450 -8.56 10.30 2.90
N ARG A 451 -7.48 9.92 2.21
CA ARG A 451 -6.14 10.48 2.43
C ARG A 451 -6.06 11.95 2.07
N GLN A 452 -6.66 12.37 0.95
CA GLN A 452 -6.64 13.78 0.56
C GLN A 452 -7.39 14.66 1.57
N VAL A 453 -8.58 14.22 2.03
CA VAL A 453 -9.36 14.96 3.03
C VAL A 453 -8.67 14.95 4.38
N LEU A 454 -7.99 13.86 4.74
CA LEU A 454 -7.22 13.75 5.99
C LEU A 454 -6.11 14.80 6.03
N ALA A 455 -5.36 14.96 4.94
CA ALA A 455 -4.23 15.86 4.86
C ALA A 455 -4.60 17.33 4.55
N THR A 456 -5.58 17.56 3.66
CA THR A 456 -5.87 18.90 3.11
C THR A 456 -7.27 19.42 3.43
N HIS A 457 -8.07 18.68 4.20
CA HIS A 457 -9.48 18.98 4.48
C HIS A 457 -10.39 19.05 3.24
N SER A 458 -9.86 18.76 2.06
CA SER A 458 -10.57 18.77 0.79
C SER A 458 -9.98 17.69 -0.13
N ARG A 459 -10.54 17.53 -1.33
CA ARG A 459 -10.02 16.60 -2.33
C ARG A 459 -9.87 17.33 -3.65
N LYS A 460 -8.67 17.30 -4.23
CA LYS A 460 -8.42 17.71 -5.62
C LYS A 460 -9.01 16.67 -6.55
N LEU A 461 -9.78 17.12 -7.53
CA LEU A 461 -10.48 16.22 -8.43
C LEU A 461 -9.50 15.61 -9.45
N PRO A 462 -9.76 14.39 -9.95
CA PRO A 462 -8.84 13.70 -10.86
C PRO A 462 -8.53 14.49 -12.15
N HIS A 463 -9.51 15.27 -12.66
CA HIS A 463 -9.30 16.10 -13.85
C HIS A 463 -8.41 17.33 -13.59
N GLU A 464 -8.43 17.86 -12.36
CA GLU A 464 -7.53 18.94 -11.93
C GLU A 464 -6.10 18.38 -11.86
N LEU A 465 -5.92 17.20 -11.27
CA LEU A 465 -4.63 16.50 -11.24
C LEU A 465 -4.11 16.22 -12.66
N CYS A 466 -4.97 15.73 -13.57
CA CYS A 466 -4.61 15.55 -14.98
C CYS A 466 -4.15 16.86 -15.65
N THR A 467 -4.79 17.98 -15.32
CA THR A 467 -4.39 19.30 -15.85
C THR A 467 -3.02 19.71 -15.33
N LEU A 468 -2.75 19.49 -14.04
CA LEU A 468 -1.43 19.72 -13.44
C LEU A 468 -0.36 18.85 -14.10
N ILE A 469 -0.63 17.56 -14.31
CA ILE A 469 0.31 16.63 -14.97
C ILE A 469 0.64 17.10 -16.40
N ARG A 470 -0.37 17.51 -17.18
CA ARG A 470 -0.16 18.03 -18.55
C ARG A 470 0.72 19.28 -18.56
N SER A 471 0.58 20.13 -17.54
CA SER A 471 1.29 21.41 -17.46
C SER A 471 2.79 21.31 -17.16
N VAL A 472 3.27 20.15 -16.69
CA VAL A 472 4.68 19.92 -16.34
C VAL A 472 5.58 20.13 -17.56
N LYS A 473 6.65 20.91 -17.43
CA LYS A 473 7.57 21.19 -18.54
C LYS A 473 8.92 20.48 -18.34
N PRO A 474 9.74 20.32 -19.40
CA PRO A 474 11.11 19.80 -19.28
C PRO A 474 11.95 20.55 -18.23
N GLU A 475 11.75 21.86 -18.10
CA GLU A 475 12.46 22.71 -17.13
C GLU A 475 12.10 22.35 -15.69
N ASP A 476 10.84 21.97 -15.43
CA ASP A 476 10.38 21.56 -14.10
C ASP A 476 11.07 20.27 -13.66
N ILE A 477 11.14 19.28 -14.55
CA ILE A 477 11.83 18.01 -14.30
C ILE A 477 13.31 18.24 -14.00
N LYS A 478 13.98 19.04 -14.83
CA LYS A 478 15.39 19.39 -14.64
C LYS A 478 15.61 20.10 -13.31
N ARG A 479 14.71 21.02 -12.94
CA ARG A 479 14.77 21.78 -11.68
C ARG A 479 14.63 20.86 -10.46
N VAL A 480 13.62 19.98 -10.42
CA VAL A 480 13.41 19.08 -9.27
C VAL A 480 14.51 18.04 -9.15
N ALA A 481 14.97 17.46 -10.27
CA ALA A 481 16.10 16.52 -10.27
C ALA A 481 17.39 17.21 -9.79
N SER A 482 17.67 18.44 -10.25
CA SER A 482 18.86 19.19 -9.81
C SER A 482 18.79 19.63 -8.35
N LYS A 483 17.58 19.89 -7.81
CA LYS A 483 17.37 20.19 -6.39
C LYS A 483 17.68 18.95 -5.55
N MET A 484 17.10 17.80 -5.93
CA MET A 484 17.27 16.51 -5.25
C MET A 484 18.73 16.06 -5.22
N LEU A 485 19.48 16.19 -6.32
CA LEU A 485 20.90 15.79 -6.41
C LEU A 485 21.85 16.58 -5.51
N ARG A 486 21.41 17.71 -4.91
CA ARG A 486 22.20 18.45 -3.92
C ARG A 486 22.16 17.84 -2.53
N GLY A 487 21.17 16.97 -2.28
CA GLY A 487 21.01 16.27 -1.01
C GLY A 487 22.09 15.20 -0.80
N LYS A 488 22.25 14.80 0.46
CA LYS A 488 23.06 13.61 0.79
C LYS A 488 22.28 12.36 0.38
N PRO A 489 22.90 11.29 -0.11
CA PRO A 489 22.17 10.06 -0.41
C PRO A 489 21.80 9.28 0.86
N ALA A 490 20.68 8.59 0.79
CA ALA A 490 20.34 7.45 1.63
C ALA A 490 20.64 6.16 0.85
N VAL A 491 21.25 5.16 1.51
CA VAL A 491 21.60 3.88 0.89
C VAL A 491 21.14 2.74 1.80
N ALA A 492 20.36 1.81 1.25
CA ALA A 492 20.05 0.54 1.89
C ALA A 492 20.70 -0.59 1.08
N ALA A 493 21.37 -1.51 1.77
CA ALA A 493 22.10 -2.60 1.13
C ALA A 493 21.85 -3.94 1.85
N LEU A 494 21.37 -4.94 1.11
CA LEU A 494 20.99 -6.25 1.63
C LEU A 494 21.60 -7.38 0.78
N GLY A 495 22.24 -8.37 1.41
CA GLY A 495 22.81 -9.55 0.75
C GLY A 495 24.31 -9.69 1.02
N ASP A 496 25.08 -10.17 0.04
CA ASP A 496 26.54 -10.18 0.10
C ASP A 496 27.10 -8.80 -0.29
N LEU A 497 27.67 -8.11 0.69
CA LEU A 497 28.11 -6.72 0.57
C LEU A 497 29.63 -6.60 0.37
N SER A 498 30.34 -7.69 0.08
CA SER A 498 31.80 -7.72 -0.04
C SER A 498 32.36 -6.71 -1.04
N ASP A 499 31.67 -6.49 -2.16
CA ASP A 499 32.04 -5.55 -3.21
C ASP A 499 31.22 -4.24 -3.17
N LEU A 500 30.52 -3.94 -2.07
CA LEU A 500 29.79 -2.69 -1.88
C LEU A 500 30.75 -1.49 -1.78
N PRO A 501 30.60 -0.44 -2.60
CA PRO A 501 31.39 0.78 -2.48
C PRO A 501 31.19 1.49 -1.13
N ALA A 502 32.23 2.16 -0.65
CA ALA A 502 32.13 3.04 0.53
C ALA A 502 31.09 4.15 0.31
N TYR A 503 30.41 4.56 1.38
CA TYR A 503 29.34 5.57 1.31
C TYR A 503 29.84 6.90 0.72
N GLU A 504 31.05 7.31 1.09
CA GLU A 504 31.71 8.52 0.63
C GLU A 504 31.94 8.48 -0.89
N HIS A 505 32.22 7.30 -1.44
CA HIS A 505 32.37 7.10 -2.89
C HIS A 505 31.04 7.27 -3.62
N ILE A 506 29.94 6.77 -3.06
CA ILE A 506 28.59 6.94 -3.62
C ILE A 506 28.18 8.41 -3.58
N GLN A 507 28.39 9.08 -2.44
CA GLN A 507 28.12 10.51 -2.28
C GLN A 507 28.95 11.36 -3.24
N ALA A 508 30.24 11.06 -3.39
CA ALA A 508 31.13 11.73 -4.34
C ALA A 508 30.68 11.49 -5.78
N ALA A 509 30.27 10.27 -6.13
CA ALA A 509 29.77 9.95 -7.47
C ALA A 509 28.51 10.75 -7.81
N LEU A 510 27.52 10.82 -6.91
CA LEU A 510 26.30 11.61 -7.11
C LEU A 510 26.56 13.13 -7.19
N SER A 511 27.62 13.60 -6.55
CA SER A 511 28.06 15.01 -6.64
C SER A 511 28.89 15.30 -7.89
N SER A 512 29.36 14.26 -8.59
CA SER A 512 30.20 14.39 -9.78
C SER A 512 29.36 14.57 -11.05
N LYS A 513 29.96 15.13 -12.11
CA LYS A 513 29.27 15.28 -13.41
C LYS A 513 29.11 13.96 -14.17
N ASP A 514 29.98 12.98 -13.91
CA ASP A 514 30.06 11.74 -14.72
C ASP A 514 29.44 10.53 -14.01
N GLY A 515 29.05 10.65 -12.74
CA GLY A 515 28.46 9.57 -11.93
C GLY A 515 29.39 8.40 -11.69
N ARG A 516 30.69 8.58 -11.86
CA ARG A 516 31.66 7.49 -11.73
C ARG A 516 32.15 7.38 -10.31
N LEU A 517 32.15 6.15 -9.80
CA LEU A 517 32.79 5.82 -8.54
C LEU A 517 34.32 5.97 -8.68
N PRO A 518 35.03 6.45 -7.63
CA PRO A 518 36.48 6.53 -7.61
C PRO A 518 37.14 5.17 -7.95
N ARG A 519 38.23 5.20 -8.73
CA ARG A 519 38.98 3.99 -9.06
C ARG A 519 39.68 3.45 -7.81
N THR A 520 39.29 2.26 -7.37
CA THR A 520 39.98 1.54 -6.31
C THR A 520 41.10 0.71 -6.92
N TYR A 521 42.36 1.11 -6.71
CA TYR A 521 43.51 0.28 -7.07
C TYR A 521 43.66 -0.80 -5.99
N ARG A 522 43.18 -2.03 -6.24
CA ARG A 522 43.55 -3.19 -5.40
C ARG A 522 45.01 -3.52 -5.73
N LEU A 523 45.91 -3.18 -4.81
CA LEU A 523 47.37 -3.26 -5.03
C LEU A 523 47.93 -4.70 -5.05
N PHE A 524 47.16 -5.71 -4.67
CA PHE A 524 47.53 -7.13 -4.82
C PHE A 524 46.28 -7.98 -5.05
N ARG A 525 46.40 -9.00 -5.90
CA ARG A 525 45.34 -9.94 -6.27
C ARG A 525 45.77 -11.35 -5.93
#